data_AF-A0AAE7BAB2-F1
#
_entry.id   AF-A0AAE7BAB2-F1
#
_cell.length_a   1.000
_cell.length_b   1.000
_cell.length_c   1.000
_cell.angle_alpha   90.00
_cell.angle_beta   90.00
_cell.angle_gamma   90.00
#
_symmetry.space_group_name_H-M   'P 1'
#
loop_
_entity.id
_entity.type
_entity.pdbx_description
1 polymer ?
#
loop_
_entity_poly.entity_id
_entity_poly.type
_entity_poly.pdbx_seq_one_letter_code
_entity_poly.pdbx_strand_id
1 'polypeptide(L)'
;MALNNQRTYIPKFSYPFEENSYEKYMQEISSLAKGNYLFTENGFWHGGIHFEGAMLSRLKSHKGIKCIADGEIVAYRINDEYINNTRGLYSSGFFLVRHFLEYPANNRLTFFSLYMHTAKKEDYFVKVIGEKRFLRKGYEKSSISPII
;
A
#
# COMPACT_ATOMS: atom_id res chain seq x y z
N MET A 1 -26.75 -3.29 24.61
CA MET A 1 -26.97 -2.55 23.35
C MET A 1 -26.30 -3.33 22.24
N ALA A 2 -27.07 -3.88 21.29
CA ALA A 2 -26.49 -4.56 20.14
C ALA A 2 -25.83 -3.50 19.24
N LEU A 3 -24.52 -3.63 19.00
CA LEU A 3 -23.83 -2.82 17.99
C LEU A 3 -24.48 -3.15 16.64
N ASN A 4 -25.22 -2.18 16.10
CA ASN A 4 -25.85 -2.29 14.81
C ASN A 4 -24.73 -2.40 13.76
N ASN A 5 -24.53 -3.60 13.21
CA ASN A 5 -23.38 -3.95 12.38
C ASN A 5 -23.53 -3.41 10.94
N GLN A 6 -24.08 -2.20 10.78
CA GLN A 6 -24.17 -1.53 9.48
C GLN A 6 -22.77 -1.17 9.01
N ARG A 7 -22.22 -2.00 8.13
CA ARG A 7 -20.98 -1.69 7.41
C ARG A 7 -21.23 -0.46 6.54
N THR A 8 -20.50 0.62 6.80
CA THR A 8 -20.45 1.76 5.89
C THR A 8 -19.74 1.32 4.61
N TYR A 9 -20.47 1.28 3.50
CA TYR A 9 -19.87 1.07 2.19
C TYR A 9 -19.23 2.38 1.71
N ILE A 10 -17.92 2.35 1.48
CA ILE A 10 -17.19 3.43 0.84
C ILE A 10 -16.89 2.98 -0.59
N PRO A 11 -17.43 3.64 -1.62
CA PRO A 11 -17.22 3.25 -3.00
C PRO A 11 -15.75 3.41 -3.39
N LYS A 12 -15.30 2.58 -4.33
CA LYS A 12 -13.95 2.65 -4.93
C LYS A 12 -12.79 2.43 -3.95
N PHE A 13 -13.05 1.74 -2.84
CA PHE A 13 -12.03 1.21 -1.96
C PHE A 13 -11.89 -0.30 -2.11
N SER A 14 -10.66 -0.79 -1.97
CA SER A 14 -10.31 -2.21 -1.99
C SER A 14 -9.23 -2.51 -0.95
N TYR A 15 -9.12 -3.78 -0.60
CA TYR A 15 -7.97 -4.26 0.15
C TYR A 15 -6.74 -4.39 -0.76
N PRO A 16 -5.52 -4.25 -0.23
CA PRO A 16 -4.31 -4.13 -1.04
C PRO A 16 -3.82 -5.44 -1.67
N PHE A 17 -4.36 -6.61 -1.31
CA PHE A 17 -3.99 -7.89 -1.94
C PHE A 17 -5.15 -8.52 -2.70
N GLU A 18 -4.87 -9.66 -3.36
CA GLU A 18 -5.89 -10.41 -4.10
C GLU A 18 -6.99 -10.97 -3.19
N GLU A 19 -6.64 -11.33 -1.95
CA GLU A 19 -7.64 -11.57 -0.92
C GLU A 19 -8.37 -10.25 -0.60
N ASN A 20 -9.70 -10.31 -0.47
CA ASN A 20 -10.62 -9.16 -0.39
C ASN A 20 -11.63 -9.34 0.77
N SER A 21 -11.72 -10.51 1.41
CA SER A 21 -12.64 -10.68 2.55
C SER A 21 -12.24 -9.81 3.74
N TYR A 22 -13.16 -8.94 4.17
CA TYR A 22 -13.05 -8.18 5.42
C TYR A 22 -12.72 -9.10 6.60
N GLU A 23 -13.44 -10.21 6.73
CA GLU A 23 -13.28 -11.16 7.81
C GLU A 23 -11.86 -11.73 7.83
N LYS A 24 -11.32 -12.03 6.64
CA LYS A 24 -9.96 -12.54 6.51
C LYS A 24 -8.93 -11.48 6.89
N TYR A 25 -9.05 -10.24 6.43
CA TYR A 25 -8.13 -9.17 6.86
C TYR A 25 -8.19 -8.93 8.35
N MET A 26 -9.39 -8.81 8.92
CA MET A 26 -9.53 -8.56 10.35
C MET A 26 -8.98 -9.71 11.19
N GLN A 27 -9.18 -10.97 10.76
CA GLN A 27 -8.58 -12.13 11.42
C GLN A 27 -7.06 -12.05 11.40
N GLU A 28 -6.46 -11.78 10.24
CA GLU A 28 -5.00 -11.74 10.09
C GLU A 28 -4.39 -10.54 10.84
N ILE A 29 -4.96 -9.34 10.70
CA ILE A 29 -4.47 -8.12 11.37
C ILE A 29 -4.60 -8.26 12.89
N SER A 30 -5.73 -8.76 13.40
CA SER A 30 -5.92 -8.94 14.85
C SER A 30 -4.99 -10.00 15.44
N SER A 31 -4.40 -10.86 14.61
CA SER A 31 -3.42 -11.87 15.03
C SER A 31 -1.98 -11.37 15.06
N LEU A 32 -1.72 -10.15 14.55
CA LEU A 32 -0.38 -9.56 14.57
C LEU A 32 -0.01 -9.19 16.01
N ALA A 33 1.15 -9.67 16.46
CA ALA A 33 1.73 -9.21 17.72
C ALA A 33 2.22 -7.76 17.59
N LYS A 34 2.87 -7.43 16.47
CA LYS A 34 3.56 -6.15 16.22
C LYS A 34 3.12 -5.53 14.90
N GLY A 35 3.42 -4.25 14.73
CA GLY A 35 3.15 -3.53 13.48
C GLY A 35 1.66 -3.25 13.26
N ASN A 36 0.87 -3.22 14.34
CA ASN A 36 -0.55 -2.85 14.31
C ASN A 36 -0.73 -1.33 14.25
N TYR A 37 -1.82 -0.90 13.63
CA TYR A 37 -2.34 0.46 13.74
C TYR A 37 -3.18 0.56 15.02
N LEU A 38 -3.17 1.61 15.84
CA LEU A 38 -2.48 2.92 15.81
C LEU A 38 -1.21 2.99 16.67
N PHE A 39 -1.01 2.02 17.55
CA PHE A 39 0.04 2.04 18.56
C PHE A 39 0.82 0.73 18.51
N THR A 40 2.14 0.85 18.67
CA THR A 40 3.02 -0.31 18.89
C THR A 40 2.73 -0.96 20.25
N GLU A 41 3.24 -2.17 20.48
CA GLU A 41 3.21 -2.84 21.79
C GLU A 41 3.81 -1.96 22.92
N ASN A 42 4.70 -1.03 22.58
CA ASN A 42 5.36 -0.12 23.52
C ASN A 42 4.62 1.23 23.68
N GLY A 43 3.42 1.39 23.11
CA GLY A 43 2.61 2.61 23.23
C GLY A 43 3.02 3.77 22.31
N PHE A 44 4.06 3.60 21.47
CA PHE A 44 4.40 4.60 20.46
C PHE A 44 3.41 4.60 19.30
N TRP A 45 3.15 5.77 18.75
CA TRP A 45 2.33 5.93 17.54
C TRP A 45 2.94 5.17 16.35
N HIS A 46 2.08 4.44 15.63
CA HIS A 46 2.40 3.67 14.45
C HIS A 46 1.38 4.00 13.35
N GLY A 47 1.83 4.80 12.38
CA GLY A 47 0.97 5.36 11.33
C GLY A 47 0.53 4.40 10.23
N GLY A 48 0.69 3.08 10.41
CA GLY A 48 0.40 2.10 9.37
C GLY A 48 0.22 0.68 9.91
N ILE A 49 0.22 -0.29 9.00
CA ILE A 49 0.14 -1.72 9.29
C ILE A 49 1.26 -2.42 8.53
N HIS A 50 1.95 -3.35 9.19
CA HIS A 50 2.93 -4.22 8.53
C HIS A 50 2.29 -5.55 8.15
N PHE A 51 2.46 -5.95 6.88
CA PHE A 51 2.08 -7.27 6.40
C PHE A 51 3.32 -8.14 6.32
N GLU A 52 3.40 -9.20 7.12
CA GLU A 52 4.61 -10.00 7.27
C GLU A 52 4.35 -11.50 7.48
N GLY A 53 5.41 -12.31 7.35
CA GLY A 53 5.38 -13.74 7.66
C GLY A 53 4.27 -14.51 6.93
N ALA A 54 3.58 -15.40 7.67
CA ALA A 54 2.56 -16.27 7.10
C ALA A 54 1.31 -15.50 6.58
N MET A 55 1.06 -14.29 7.08
CA MET A 55 -0.05 -13.45 6.63
C MET A 55 0.08 -13.10 5.15
N LEU A 56 1.30 -12.83 4.67
CA LEU A 56 1.56 -12.52 3.26
C LEU A 56 1.08 -13.65 2.32
N SER A 57 1.32 -14.90 2.68
CA SER A 57 0.83 -16.05 1.91
C SER A 57 -0.68 -16.21 2.01
N ARG A 58 -1.25 -16.06 3.22
CA ARG A 58 -2.70 -16.19 3.47
C ARG A 58 -3.53 -15.10 2.78
N LEU A 59 -2.95 -13.91 2.59
CA LEU A 59 -3.54 -12.81 1.82
C LEU A 59 -3.19 -12.84 0.33
N LYS A 60 -2.49 -13.89 -0.14
CA LYS A 60 -2.12 -14.08 -1.55
C LYS A 60 -1.25 -12.96 -2.11
N SER A 61 -0.37 -12.37 -1.30
CA SER A 61 0.54 -11.27 -1.69
C SER A 61 1.48 -11.60 -2.85
N HIS A 62 1.75 -12.89 -3.12
CA HIS A 62 2.52 -13.35 -4.27
C HIS A 62 1.88 -12.97 -5.63
N LYS A 63 0.59 -12.58 -5.65
CA LYS A 63 -0.09 -12.01 -6.82
C LYS A 63 0.16 -10.51 -7.01
N GLY A 64 0.93 -9.90 -6.11
CA GLY A 64 1.23 -8.48 -6.08
C GLY A 64 0.31 -7.69 -5.15
N ILE A 65 0.71 -6.44 -4.94
CA ILE A 65 -0.04 -5.44 -4.18
C ILE A 65 -0.79 -4.50 -5.13
N LYS A 66 -1.98 -4.07 -4.75
CA LYS A 66 -2.86 -3.16 -5.48
C LYS A 66 -3.07 -1.87 -4.68
N CYS A 67 -3.32 -0.78 -5.39
CA CYS A 67 -3.74 0.47 -4.76
C CYS A 67 -5.12 0.26 -4.09
N ILE A 68 -5.28 0.79 -2.88
CA ILE A 68 -6.54 0.66 -2.12
C ILE A 68 -7.68 1.50 -2.69
N ALA A 69 -7.36 2.45 -3.57
CA ALA A 69 -8.31 3.28 -4.31
C ALA A 69 -7.61 3.83 -5.56
N ASP A 70 -8.40 4.34 -6.51
CA ASP A 70 -7.86 5.08 -7.67
C ASP A 70 -7.05 6.30 -7.21
N GLY A 71 -5.97 6.61 -7.91
CA GLY A 71 -5.09 7.72 -7.52
C GLY A 71 -3.90 7.93 -8.45
N GLU A 72 -3.05 8.86 -8.05
CA GLU A 72 -1.86 9.28 -8.78
C GLU A 72 -0.60 9.02 -7.95
N ILE A 73 0.42 8.39 -8.53
CA ILE A 73 1.73 8.30 -7.88
C ILE A 73 2.35 9.69 -7.87
N VAL A 74 2.56 10.24 -6.67
CA VAL A 74 3.11 11.59 -6.47
C VAL A 74 4.57 11.60 -5.99
N ALA A 75 5.02 10.48 -5.41
CA ALA A 75 6.42 10.24 -5.10
C ALA A 75 6.68 8.73 -5.11
N TYR A 76 7.87 8.32 -5.53
CA TYR A 76 8.26 6.91 -5.46
C TYR A 76 9.78 6.77 -5.38
N ARG A 77 10.21 5.61 -4.87
CA ARG A 77 11.57 5.10 -4.99
C ARG A 77 11.48 3.63 -5.34
N ILE A 78 12.21 3.21 -6.36
CA ILE A 78 12.40 1.79 -6.68
C ILE A 78 13.89 1.50 -6.48
N ASN A 79 14.19 0.48 -5.70
CA ASN A 79 15.56 0.02 -5.53
C ASN A 79 15.98 -0.77 -6.77
N ASP A 80 17.17 -0.50 -7.33
CA ASP A 80 17.73 -1.39 -8.36
C ASP A 80 18.03 -2.77 -7.75
N GLU A 81 18.61 -2.78 -6.54
CA GLU A 81 18.86 -3.98 -5.73
C GLU A 81 18.44 -3.78 -4.28
N TYR A 82 18.13 -4.87 -3.58
CA TYR A 82 17.87 -4.83 -2.14
C TYR A 82 19.12 -4.37 -1.37
N ILE A 83 18.91 -3.64 -0.29
CA ILE A 83 19.98 -3.17 0.59
C ILE A 83 20.28 -4.28 1.59
N ASN A 84 21.55 -4.67 1.70
CA ASN A 84 22.01 -5.67 2.64
C ASN A 84 22.90 -5.02 3.69
N ASN A 85 22.58 -5.20 4.97
CA ASN A 85 23.43 -4.79 6.09
C ASN A 85 23.57 -5.91 7.12
N THR A 86 24.29 -5.66 8.21
CA THR A 86 24.50 -6.63 9.30
C THR A 86 23.21 -7.10 9.98
N ARG A 87 22.07 -6.45 9.72
CA ARG A 87 20.75 -6.77 10.27
C ARG A 87 19.82 -7.46 9.26
N GLY A 88 20.26 -7.65 8.01
CA GLY A 88 19.53 -8.39 6.99
C GLY A 88 19.30 -7.61 5.69
N LEU A 89 18.48 -8.23 4.84
CA LEU A 89 18.10 -7.71 3.54
C LEU A 89 16.82 -6.88 3.65
N TYR A 90 16.80 -5.66 3.14
CA TYR A 90 15.63 -4.78 3.16
C TYR A 90 15.54 -3.87 1.95
N SER A 91 14.35 -3.34 1.71
CA SER A 91 14.09 -2.36 0.67
C SER A 91 13.78 -0.99 1.28
N SER A 92 14.36 0.06 0.68
CA SER A 92 13.97 1.46 0.91
C SER A 92 12.94 1.95 -0.09
N GLY A 93 12.49 1.07 -0.99
CA GLY A 93 11.53 1.36 -2.03
C GLY A 93 10.17 1.67 -1.46
N PHE A 94 9.49 2.63 -2.09
CA PHE A 94 8.16 3.04 -1.70
C PHE A 94 7.37 3.63 -2.87
N PHE A 95 6.05 3.62 -2.74
CA PHE A 95 5.12 4.39 -3.57
C PHE A 95 4.21 5.22 -2.68
N LEU A 96 4.12 6.52 -2.96
CA LEU A 96 3.16 7.43 -2.36
C LEU A 96 2.10 7.76 -3.40
N VAL A 97 0.86 7.37 -3.12
CA VAL A 97 -0.28 7.59 -4.01
C VAL A 97 -1.20 8.63 -3.40
N ARG A 98 -1.52 9.67 -4.16
CA ARG A 98 -2.56 10.66 -3.83
C ARG A 98 -3.88 10.19 -4.41
N HIS A 99 -4.89 10.10 -3.56
CA HIS A 99 -6.23 9.67 -3.92
C HIS A 99 -7.23 10.82 -3.83
N PHE A 100 -8.29 10.71 -4.62
CA PHE A 100 -9.43 11.62 -4.57
C PHE A 100 -10.70 10.80 -4.39
N LEU A 101 -11.38 11.00 -3.27
CA LEU A 101 -12.69 10.41 -2.98
C LEU A 101 -13.72 11.53 -2.96
N GLU A 102 -14.82 11.36 -3.69
CA GLU A 102 -16.03 12.15 -3.50
C GLU A 102 -17.15 11.22 -3.06
N TYR A 103 -17.51 11.28 -1.77
CA TYR A 103 -18.60 10.49 -1.20
C TYR A 103 -19.06 11.01 0.17
N PRO A 104 -20.37 11.25 0.39
CA PRO A 104 -21.42 11.34 -0.63
C PRO A 104 -21.17 12.51 -1.60
N ALA A 105 -22.07 12.76 -2.55
CA ALA A 105 -21.92 13.87 -3.51
C ALA A 105 -21.61 15.20 -2.80
N ASN A 106 -20.68 15.99 -3.37
CA ASN A 106 -20.15 17.23 -2.81
C ASN A 106 -19.33 17.10 -1.52
N ASN A 107 -19.01 15.89 -1.06
CA ASN A 107 -18.07 15.66 0.05
C ASN A 107 -16.75 15.08 -0.48
N ARG A 108 -15.72 15.93 -0.59
CA ARG A 108 -14.43 15.58 -1.19
C ARG A 108 -13.35 15.37 -0.14
N LEU A 109 -12.63 14.26 -0.26
CA LEU A 109 -11.47 13.93 0.55
C LEU A 109 -10.28 13.67 -0.39
N THR A 110 -9.20 14.43 -0.18
CA THR A 110 -7.87 14.06 -0.69
C THR A 110 -7.12 13.36 0.42
N PHE A 111 -6.62 12.16 0.16
CA PHE A 111 -5.82 11.40 1.12
C PHE A 111 -4.66 10.71 0.40
N PHE A 112 -3.68 10.24 1.18
CA PHE A 112 -2.49 9.58 0.65
C PHE A 112 -2.37 8.18 1.22
N SER A 113 -1.94 7.23 0.39
CA SER A 113 -1.48 5.91 0.85
C SER A 113 0.00 5.76 0.56
N LEU A 114 0.73 5.22 1.54
CA LEU A 114 2.17 4.96 1.45
C LEU A 114 2.42 3.46 1.52
N TYR A 115 2.99 2.92 0.44
CA TYR A 115 3.42 1.53 0.34
C TYR A 115 4.94 1.48 0.49
N MET A 116 5.45 0.74 1.48
CA MET A 116 6.88 0.68 1.81
C MET A 116 7.42 -0.75 1.66
N HIS A 117 8.76 -0.87 1.70
CA HIS A 117 9.47 -2.14 1.56
C HIS A 117 9.14 -2.89 0.27
N THR A 118 9.02 -2.12 -0.82
CA THR A 118 8.58 -2.64 -2.12
C THR A 118 9.68 -3.44 -2.81
N ALA A 119 9.32 -4.25 -3.80
CA ALA A 119 10.26 -5.09 -4.53
C ALA A 119 11.39 -4.30 -5.23
N LYS A 120 12.47 -4.98 -5.60
CA LYS A 120 13.51 -4.40 -6.44
C LYS A 120 13.06 -4.29 -7.90
N LYS A 121 13.76 -3.48 -8.69
CA LYS A 121 13.40 -3.12 -10.07
C LYS A 121 13.12 -4.34 -10.96
N GLU A 122 13.99 -5.35 -10.93
CA GLU A 122 13.88 -6.54 -11.78
C GLU A 122 12.61 -7.35 -11.51
N ASP A 123 12.17 -7.42 -10.25
CA ASP A 123 11.00 -8.18 -9.82
C ASP A 123 9.69 -7.63 -10.41
N TYR A 124 9.67 -6.37 -10.87
CA TYR A 124 8.53 -5.79 -11.56
C TYR A 124 8.42 -6.20 -13.04
N PHE A 125 9.54 -6.59 -13.66
CA PHE A 125 9.64 -6.92 -15.09
C PHE A 125 9.46 -8.41 -15.37
N VAL A 126 9.33 -9.25 -14.34
CA VAL A 126 9.04 -10.68 -14.49
C VAL A 126 7.59 -10.85 -14.99
N LYS A 127 7.45 -11.02 -16.32
CA LYS A 127 6.27 -11.46 -17.10
C LYS A 127 4.90 -11.22 -16.44
N VAL A 128 4.31 -10.05 -16.71
CA VAL A 128 2.85 -9.91 -16.73
C VAL A 128 2.41 -10.01 -18.19
N ILE A 129 2.01 -11.23 -18.59
CA ILE A 129 1.08 -11.40 -19.73
C ILE A 129 -0.27 -10.94 -19.20
N GLY A 130 -0.53 -9.65 -19.28
CA GLY A 130 -1.74 -9.00 -18.80
C GLY A 130 -1.74 -7.57 -19.31
N GLU A 131 -2.73 -7.24 -20.12
CA GLU A 131 -2.73 -6.06 -20.97
C GLU A 131 -2.58 -4.75 -20.16
N LYS A 132 -1.64 -3.91 -20.63
CA LYS A 132 -1.48 -2.49 -20.30
C LYS A 132 -1.29 -2.14 -18.81
N ARG A 133 -0.03 -2.17 -18.35
CA ARG A 133 0.42 -1.26 -17.28
C ARG A 133 0.77 0.09 -17.90
N PHE A 134 0.02 1.15 -17.58
CA PHE A 134 0.45 2.52 -17.85
C PHE A 134 1.51 2.93 -16.82
N LEU A 135 2.76 2.50 -17.02
CA LEU A 135 3.87 3.24 -16.46
C LEU A 135 3.98 4.52 -17.29
N ARG A 136 3.35 5.62 -16.84
CA ARG A 136 3.72 6.93 -17.38
C ARG A 136 5.23 7.06 -17.16
N LYS A 137 6.00 7.19 -18.24
CA LYS A 137 7.43 7.48 -18.20
C LYS A 137 7.60 8.70 -17.29
N GLY A 138 8.07 8.46 -16.07
CA GLY A 138 8.29 9.53 -15.09
C GLY A 138 9.23 10.56 -15.69
N TYR A 139 8.83 11.82 -15.55
CA TYR A 139 9.61 13.05 -15.67
C TYR A 139 11.09 12.84 -16.08
N GLU A 140 11.43 13.25 -17.30
CA GLU A 140 12.83 13.46 -17.65
C GLU A 140 13.41 14.53 -16.72
N LYS A 141 14.58 14.23 -16.16
CA LYS A 141 15.29 15.01 -15.13
C LYS A 141 15.80 16.38 -15.62
N SER A 142 15.29 16.90 -16.74
CA SER A 142 15.79 18.09 -17.43
C SER A 142 14.84 19.30 -17.45
N SER A 143 13.61 19.19 -16.98
CA SER A 143 12.67 20.32 -16.96
C SER A 143 12.42 20.81 -15.53
N ILE A 144 13.24 21.78 -15.13
CA ILE A 144 12.98 22.90 -14.21
C ILE A 144 11.84 22.66 -13.21
N SER A 145 12.20 22.39 -11.95
CA SER A 145 11.27 22.65 -10.84
C SER A 145 11.01 24.15 -10.76
N PRO A 146 9.76 24.62 -10.74
CA PRO A 146 9.50 25.98 -10.34
C PRO A 146 9.92 26.16 -8.88
N ILE A 147 10.50 27.31 -8.60
CA ILE A 147 10.80 27.79 -7.25
C ILE A 147 9.47 27.88 -6.48
N ILE A 148 9.46 27.27 -5.29
CA ILE A 148 8.64 27.73 -4.15
C ILE A 148 9.62 27.98 -3.01
#